data_AF-R7TN50-F1
#
_entry.id   AF-R7TN50-F1
#
_cell.length_a   1.000
_cell.length_b   1.000
_cell.length_c   1.000
_cell.angle_alpha   90.00
_cell.angle_beta   90.00
_cell.angle_gamma   90.00
#
_symmetry.space_group_name_H-M   'P 1'
#
loop_
_entity.id
_entity.type
_entity.pdbx_description
1 polymer ?
#
loop_
_entity_poly.entity_id
_entity_poly.type
_entity_poly.pdbx_seq_one_letter_code
_entity_poly.pdbx_strand_id
1 'polypeptide(L)'
;MGSDPPMIILNNVLAYAAYGVATSTSDHTKEACVDFFSSEEIIDARDLLWGKCENGILPKMIKRQNTTTKKGLLLTTSDIIEAIQKLGDSGSMPIFAVEFSSLGRLPLAKPSEKCPISLCERMAKLEARVGECESAMTETNFAIASMQSKLSYASIAMQPAGPAPPGQQRMEDRQKELLRQNLVKLTADLDPIDIYDQLIEGDVFTFEDKERIDHE
;
A
#
# COMPACT_ATOMS: atom_id res chain seq x y z
N MET A 1 -39.64 2.42 -26.84
CA MET A 1 -38.48 1.82 -27.53
C MET A 1 -37.77 0.99 -26.48
N GLY A 2 -38.08 -0.32 -26.38
CA GLY A 2 -37.35 -1.19 -25.48
C GLY A 2 -35.93 -1.34 -26.02
N SER A 3 -34.94 -0.81 -25.31
CA SER A 3 -33.54 -1.14 -25.58
C SER A 3 -33.39 -2.64 -25.36
N ASP A 4 -32.93 -3.36 -26.38
CA ASP A 4 -32.61 -4.78 -26.21
C ASP A 4 -31.71 -4.96 -24.98
N PRO A 5 -31.94 -6.01 -24.17
CA PRO A 5 -31.13 -6.24 -22.99
C PRO A 5 -29.65 -6.40 -23.40
N PRO A 6 -28.71 -5.84 -22.61
CA PRO A 6 -27.30 -5.92 -22.94
C PRO A 6 -26.86 -7.38 -23.03
N MET A 7 -26.07 -7.72 -24.06
CA MET A 7 -25.53 -9.06 -24.24
C MET A 7 -24.62 -9.41 -23.05
N ILE A 8 -24.94 -10.50 -22.35
CA ILE A 8 -24.13 -11.02 -21.23
C ILE A 8 -23.36 -12.25 -21.72
N ILE A 9 -22.04 -12.25 -21.51
CA ILE A 9 -21.16 -13.37 -21.81
C ILE A 9 -20.51 -13.85 -20.51
N LEU A 10 -20.80 -15.09 -20.12
CA LEU A 10 -20.22 -15.72 -18.94
C LEU A 10 -18.88 -16.37 -19.31
N ASN A 11 -17.77 -15.74 -18.93
CA ASN A 11 -16.44 -16.30 -19.13
C ASN A 11 -15.40 -15.58 -18.25
N ASN A 12 -14.64 -16.35 -17.47
CA ASN A 12 -13.68 -15.82 -16.50
C ASN A 12 -12.52 -15.05 -17.16
N VAL A 13 -11.99 -15.58 -18.26
CA VAL A 13 -10.89 -14.95 -19.00
C VAL A 13 -11.35 -13.64 -19.62
N LEU A 14 -12.53 -13.61 -20.27
CA LEU A 14 -13.05 -12.40 -20.89
C LEU A 14 -13.41 -11.34 -19.85
N ALA A 15 -14.00 -11.73 -18.72
CA ALA A 15 -14.29 -10.82 -17.63
C ALA A 15 -13.02 -10.22 -17.03
N TYR A 16 -12.00 -11.04 -16.76
CA TYR A 16 -10.72 -10.55 -16.24
C TYR A 16 -9.96 -9.70 -17.27
N ALA A 17 -9.95 -10.10 -18.54
CA ALA A 17 -9.30 -9.34 -19.61
C ALA A 17 -9.96 -7.97 -19.81
N ALA A 18 -11.29 -7.89 -19.79
CA ALA A 18 -12.02 -6.63 -19.88
C ALA A 18 -11.72 -5.71 -18.68
N TYR A 19 -11.69 -6.26 -17.46
CA TYR A 19 -11.25 -5.53 -16.28
C TYR A 19 -9.79 -5.05 -16.40
N GLY A 20 -8.90 -5.91 -16.89
CA GLY A 20 -7.50 -5.59 -17.11
C GLY A 20 -7.30 -4.46 -18.13
N VAL A 21 -8.02 -4.47 -19.25
CA VAL A 21 -8.01 -3.39 -20.25
C VAL A 21 -8.41 -2.05 -19.64
N ALA A 22 -9.36 -2.03 -18.70
CA ALA A 22 -9.81 -0.81 -18.04
C ALA A 22 -8.85 -0.31 -16.94
N THR A 23 -7.98 -1.18 -16.38
CA THR A 23 -7.24 -0.88 -15.14
C THR A 23 -5.73 -1.09 -15.24
N SER A 24 -5.21 -1.58 -16.35
CA SER A 24 -3.81 -1.96 -16.54
C SER A 24 -3.39 -1.88 -18.01
N THR A 25 -2.08 -2.00 -18.28
CA THR A 25 -1.59 -2.06 -19.66
C THR A 25 -1.90 -3.42 -20.29
N SER A 26 -1.93 -3.46 -21.63
CA SER A 26 -2.11 -4.70 -22.39
C SER A 26 -1.07 -5.75 -21.98
N ASP A 27 0.21 -5.37 -21.83
CA ASP A 27 1.29 -6.31 -21.50
C ASP A 27 1.11 -6.99 -20.14
N HIS A 28 0.79 -6.21 -19.10
CA HIS A 28 0.52 -6.78 -17.78
C HIS A 28 -0.71 -7.68 -17.79
N THR A 29 -1.76 -7.27 -18.50
CA THR A 29 -2.99 -8.07 -18.61
C THR A 29 -2.74 -9.39 -19.34
N LYS A 30 -1.94 -9.37 -20.42
CA LYS A 30 -1.54 -10.57 -21.18
C LYS A 30 -0.79 -11.56 -20.30
N GLU A 31 0.26 -11.13 -19.61
CA GLU A 31 1.04 -12.01 -18.73
C GLU A 31 0.17 -12.54 -17.58
N ALA A 32 -0.63 -11.70 -16.93
CA ALA A 32 -1.50 -12.13 -15.84
C ALA A 32 -2.53 -13.18 -16.27
N CYS A 33 -3.08 -13.07 -17.48
CA CYS A 33 -3.98 -14.08 -18.04
C CYS A 33 -3.25 -15.39 -18.32
N VAL A 34 -2.10 -15.35 -18.99
CA VAL A 34 -1.35 -16.56 -19.38
C VAL A 34 -0.75 -17.29 -18.18
N ASP A 35 -0.39 -16.57 -17.12
CA ASP A 35 0.17 -17.16 -15.91
C ASP A 35 -0.91 -17.79 -15.00
N PHE A 36 -2.18 -17.40 -15.16
CA PHE A 36 -3.27 -17.85 -14.27
C PHE A 36 -4.25 -18.82 -14.94
N PHE A 37 -4.63 -18.57 -16.20
CA PHE A 37 -5.59 -19.40 -16.92
C PHE A 37 -4.89 -20.45 -17.77
N SER A 38 -5.53 -21.60 -17.90
CA SER A 38 -5.05 -22.68 -18.76
C SER A 38 -5.16 -22.31 -20.25
N SER A 39 -4.43 -23.05 -21.08
CA SER A 39 -4.52 -22.88 -22.54
C SER A 39 -5.92 -23.11 -23.09
N GLU A 40 -6.65 -24.07 -22.52
CA GLU A 40 -8.02 -24.41 -22.92
C GLU A 40 -8.95 -23.23 -22.62
N GLU A 41 -8.90 -22.69 -21.41
CA GLU A 41 -9.71 -21.53 -21.02
C GLU A 41 -9.47 -20.31 -21.92
N ILE A 42 -8.21 -20.04 -22.29
CA ILE A 42 -7.86 -18.92 -23.16
C ILE A 42 -8.36 -19.14 -24.60
N ILE A 43 -8.25 -20.37 -25.13
CA ILE A 43 -8.75 -20.73 -26.46
C ILE A 43 -10.28 -20.65 -26.50
N ASP A 44 -10.94 -21.19 -25.49
CA ASP A 44 -12.40 -21.18 -25.37
C ASP A 44 -12.92 -19.74 -25.25
N ALA A 45 -12.23 -18.89 -24.49
CA ALA A 45 -12.54 -17.47 -24.40
C ALA A 45 -12.44 -16.75 -25.75
N ARG A 46 -11.38 -17.02 -26.54
CA ARG A 46 -11.24 -16.50 -27.91
C ARG A 46 -12.41 -16.94 -28.78
N ASP A 47 -12.68 -18.24 -28.83
CA ASP A 47 -13.70 -18.80 -29.72
C ASP A 47 -15.10 -18.34 -29.33
N LEU A 48 -15.36 -18.18 -28.03
CA LEU A 48 -16.60 -17.60 -27.52
C LEU A 48 -16.76 -16.13 -27.91
N LEU A 49 -15.70 -15.32 -27.80
CA LEU A 49 -15.72 -13.90 -28.15
C LEU A 49 -16.07 -13.70 -29.63
N TRP A 50 -15.37 -14.41 -30.53
CA TRP A 50 -15.63 -14.37 -31.98
C TRP A 50 -16.91 -15.08 -32.40
N GLY A 51 -17.42 -16.01 -31.59
CA GLY A 51 -18.70 -16.67 -31.83
C GLY A 51 -19.92 -15.84 -31.42
N LYS A 52 -19.75 -14.89 -30.49
CA LYS A 52 -20.86 -14.08 -29.93
C LYS A 52 -20.89 -12.64 -30.41
N CYS A 53 -19.75 -12.03 -30.71
CA CYS A 53 -19.70 -10.63 -31.11
C CYS A 53 -19.69 -10.47 -32.64
N GLU A 54 -20.13 -9.31 -33.12
CA GLU A 54 -20.25 -9.05 -34.55
C GLU A 54 -18.90 -8.99 -35.27
N ASN A 55 -18.79 -9.75 -36.37
CA ASN A 55 -17.59 -9.83 -37.20
C ASN A 55 -17.18 -8.51 -37.86
N GLY A 56 -18.08 -7.51 -37.91
CA GLY A 56 -17.78 -6.19 -38.50
C GLY A 56 -16.94 -5.28 -37.58
N ILE A 57 -16.98 -5.52 -36.27
CA ILE A 57 -16.26 -4.73 -35.27
C ILE A 57 -14.95 -5.43 -34.89
N LEU A 58 -15.01 -6.76 -34.76
CA LEU A 58 -13.86 -7.55 -34.35
C LEU A 58 -12.76 -7.59 -35.44
N PRO A 59 -11.47 -7.63 -35.05
CA PRO A 59 -10.41 -7.98 -35.97
C PRO A 59 -10.66 -9.37 -36.59
N LYS A 60 -10.03 -9.64 -37.75
CA LYS A 60 -10.05 -10.99 -38.32
C LYS A 60 -9.43 -11.98 -37.34
N MET A 61 -10.15 -13.05 -37.02
CA MET A 61 -9.64 -14.10 -36.13
C MET A 61 -8.43 -14.80 -36.74
N ILE A 62 -7.34 -14.86 -35.98
CA ILE A 62 -6.12 -15.59 -36.38
C ILE A 62 -6.11 -16.94 -35.65
N LYS A 63 -6.45 -18.02 -36.37
CA LYS A 63 -6.33 -19.38 -35.83
C LYS A 63 -4.87 -19.84 -35.89
N ARG A 64 -4.19 -19.81 -34.75
CA ARG A 64 -2.78 -20.26 -34.62
C ARG A 64 -2.72 -21.76 -34.34
N GLN A 65 -1.69 -22.43 -34.87
CA GLN A 65 -1.45 -23.87 -34.63
C GLN A 65 -0.78 -24.16 -33.28
N ASN A 66 -0.01 -23.20 -32.74
CA ASN A 66 0.80 -23.39 -31.52
C ASN A 66 0.19 -22.74 -30.27
N THR A 67 -1.13 -22.87 -30.07
CA THR A 67 -1.86 -22.24 -28.96
C THR A 67 -1.59 -22.87 -27.59
N THR A 68 -0.80 -23.95 -27.51
CA THR A 68 -0.39 -24.58 -26.24
C THR A 68 0.94 -24.05 -25.70
N THR A 69 1.69 -23.29 -26.50
CA THR A 69 2.98 -22.70 -26.07
C THR A 69 2.75 -21.36 -25.36
N LYS A 70 3.57 -21.00 -24.37
CA LYS A 70 3.47 -19.68 -23.69
C LYS A 70 3.45 -18.53 -24.69
N LYS A 71 4.33 -18.55 -25.70
CA LYS A 71 4.34 -17.55 -26.78
C LYS A 71 3.01 -17.51 -27.57
N GLY A 72 2.46 -18.67 -27.91
CA GLY A 72 1.17 -18.76 -28.61
C GLY A 72 -0.01 -18.27 -27.76
N LEU A 73 0.01 -18.55 -26.46
CA LEU A 73 -0.99 -18.07 -25.51
C LEU A 73 -0.93 -16.56 -25.32
N LEU A 74 0.27 -15.98 -25.22
CA LEU A 74 0.44 -14.52 -25.16
C LEU A 74 -0.13 -13.84 -26.41
N LEU A 75 0.14 -14.39 -27.59
CA LEU A 75 -0.42 -13.88 -28.85
C LEU A 75 -1.93 -14.09 -28.94
N THR A 76 -2.46 -15.18 -28.40
CA THR A 76 -3.92 -15.43 -28.40
C THR A 76 -4.63 -14.46 -27.46
N THR A 77 -4.06 -14.24 -26.27
CA THR A 77 -4.55 -13.28 -25.28
C THR A 77 -4.45 -11.85 -25.80
N SER A 78 -3.39 -11.53 -26.57
CA SER A 78 -3.25 -10.24 -27.23
C SER A 78 -4.39 -9.97 -28.22
N ASP A 79 -4.77 -10.96 -29.03
CA ASP A 79 -5.90 -10.81 -29.96
C ASP A 79 -7.21 -10.58 -29.20
N ILE A 80 -7.44 -11.29 -28.08
CA ILE A 80 -8.62 -11.11 -27.21
C ILE A 80 -8.67 -9.67 -26.68
N ILE A 81 -7.55 -9.15 -26.17
CA ILE A 81 -7.47 -7.80 -25.62
C ILE A 81 -7.72 -6.75 -26.71
N GLU A 82 -7.15 -6.91 -27.91
CA GLU A 82 -7.41 -6.01 -29.03
C GLU A 82 -8.89 -6.03 -29.45
N ALA A 83 -9.49 -7.21 -29.50
CA ALA A 83 -10.91 -7.36 -29.79
C ALA A 83 -11.80 -6.65 -28.75
N ILE A 84 -11.49 -6.81 -27.47
CA ILE A 84 -12.20 -6.13 -26.38
C ILE A 84 -12.07 -4.61 -26.51
N GLN A 85 -10.88 -4.09 -26.82
CA GLN A 85 -10.67 -2.66 -27.04
C GLN A 85 -11.53 -2.14 -28.19
N LYS A 86 -11.58 -2.83 -29.32
CA LYS A 86 -12.43 -2.43 -30.47
C LYS A 86 -13.92 -2.46 -30.15
N LEU A 87 -14.39 -3.43 -29.37
CA LEU A 87 -15.77 -3.46 -28.89
C LEU A 87 -16.10 -2.29 -27.96
N GLY A 88 -15.14 -1.89 -27.12
CA GLY A 88 -15.24 -0.69 -26.30
C GLY A 88 -15.33 0.58 -27.15
N ASP A 89 -14.43 0.72 -28.12
CA ASP A 89 -14.37 1.89 -29.02
C ASP A 89 -15.63 2.02 -29.90
N SER A 90 -16.26 0.91 -30.28
CA SER A 90 -17.50 0.91 -31.07
C SER A 90 -18.77 1.12 -30.22
N GLY A 91 -18.65 1.18 -28.89
CA GLY A 91 -19.79 1.24 -27.97
C GLY A 91 -20.66 -0.02 -27.97
N SER A 92 -20.15 -1.15 -28.47
CA SER A 92 -20.86 -2.43 -28.60
C SER A 92 -20.36 -3.47 -27.59
N MET A 93 -19.79 -3.00 -26.49
CA MET A 93 -19.17 -3.83 -25.46
C MET A 93 -20.22 -4.69 -24.73
N PRO A 94 -20.13 -6.03 -24.80
CA PRO A 94 -20.98 -6.90 -23.99
C PRO A 94 -20.58 -6.85 -22.52
N ILE A 95 -21.49 -7.26 -21.65
CA ILE A 95 -21.22 -7.45 -20.24
C ILE A 95 -20.54 -8.81 -20.07
N PHE A 96 -19.24 -8.79 -19.81
CA PHE A 96 -18.51 -9.99 -19.41
C PHE A 96 -18.73 -10.24 -17.91
N ALA A 97 -19.30 -11.39 -17.59
CA ALA A 97 -19.64 -11.77 -16.23
C ALA A 97 -18.95 -13.09 -15.84
N VAL A 98 -18.81 -13.28 -14.54
CA VAL A 98 -18.24 -14.48 -13.93
C VAL A 98 -19.34 -15.21 -13.19
N GLU A 99 -19.39 -16.53 -13.35
CA GLU A 99 -20.33 -17.35 -12.60
C GLU A 99 -19.95 -17.35 -11.11
N PHE A 100 -20.94 -17.33 -10.22
CA PHE A 100 -20.72 -17.28 -8.77
C PHE A 100 -19.79 -18.42 -8.28
N SER A 101 -19.92 -19.62 -8.84
CA SER A 101 -19.08 -20.79 -8.61
C SER A 101 -17.59 -20.55 -8.91
N SER A 102 -17.30 -19.60 -9.79
CA SER A 102 -15.98 -19.33 -10.35
C SER A 102 -15.32 -18.07 -9.79
N LEU A 103 -15.95 -17.36 -8.86
CA LEU A 103 -15.38 -16.14 -8.26
C LEU A 103 -14.03 -16.39 -7.58
N GLY A 104 -13.85 -17.56 -6.94
CA GLY A 104 -12.58 -17.96 -6.34
C GLY A 104 -11.49 -18.32 -7.34
N ARG A 105 -11.82 -18.39 -8.64
CA ARG A 105 -10.90 -18.70 -9.76
C ARG A 105 -10.60 -17.48 -10.61
N LEU A 106 -10.63 -16.29 -10.03
CA LEU A 106 -10.14 -15.08 -10.68
C LEU A 106 -8.83 -14.64 -10.05
N PRO A 107 -7.89 -14.07 -10.84
CA PRO A 107 -6.76 -13.38 -10.26
C PRO A 107 -7.26 -12.23 -9.37
N LEU A 108 -6.88 -12.26 -8.08
CA LEU A 108 -7.31 -11.26 -7.09
C LEU A 108 -6.57 -9.93 -7.21
N ALA A 109 -5.32 -9.98 -7.70
CA ALA A 109 -4.49 -8.80 -7.87
C ALA A 109 -4.78 -8.13 -9.22
N LYS A 110 -4.67 -6.80 -9.27
CA LYS A 110 -4.65 -6.09 -10.56
C LYS A 110 -3.46 -6.61 -11.38
N PRO A 111 -3.57 -6.72 -12.71
CA PRO A 111 -2.45 -7.16 -13.53
C PRO A 111 -1.15 -6.37 -13.28
N SER A 112 -1.26 -5.07 -13.03
CA SER A 112 -0.12 -4.19 -12.71
C SER A 112 0.55 -4.47 -11.36
N GLU A 113 -0.15 -5.08 -10.39
CA GLU A 113 0.37 -5.37 -9.05
C GLU A 113 1.31 -6.58 -9.00
N LYS A 114 1.35 -7.38 -10.07
CA LYS A 114 2.25 -8.54 -10.20
C LYS A 114 3.59 -8.21 -10.86
N CYS A 115 3.79 -7.00 -11.37
CA CYS A 115 5.02 -6.64 -12.07
C CYS A 115 6.14 -6.31 -11.08
N PRO A 116 7.29 -7.04 -11.11
CA PRO A 116 8.42 -6.74 -10.23
C PRO A 116 8.95 -5.31 -10.40
N ILE A 117 8.89 -4.76 -11.63
CA ILE A 117 9.32 -3.38 -11.92
C ILE A 117 8.42 -2.38 -11.18
N SER A 118 7.11 -2.61 -11.15
CA SER A 118 6.17 -1.76 -10.41
C SER A 118 6.39 -1.82 -8.89
N LEU A 119 6.81 -2.96 -8.36
CA LEU A 119 7.20 -3.10 -6.96
C LEU A 119 8.47 -2.33 -6.64
N CYS A 120 9.50 -2.42 -7.50
CA CYS A 120 10.74 -1.64 -7.35
C CYS A 120 10.48 -0.13 -7.42
N GLU A 121 9.63 0.35 -8.34
CA GLU A 121 9.24 1.77 -8.42
C GLU A 121 8.49 2.23 -7.16
N ARG A 122 7.57 1.40 -6.64
CA ARG A 122 6.89 1.69 -5.38
C ARG A 122 7.84 1.70 -4.19
N MET A 123 8.79 0.78 -4.13
CA MET A 123 9.84 0.76 -3.11
C MET A 123 10.70 2.02 -3.19
N ALA A 124 11.21 2.37 -4.36
CA ALA A 124 12.00 3.58 -4.55
C ALA A 124 11.24 4.84 -4.12
N LYS A 125 9.93 4.92 -4.42
CA LYS A 125 9.07 6.02 -3.99
C LYS A 125 8.83 6.02 -2.47
N LEU A 126 8.72 4.86 -1.84
CA LEU A 126 8.60 4.74 -0.39
C LEU A 126 9.91 5.12 0.29
N GLU A 127 11.05 4.63 -0.20
CA GLU A 127 12.39 4.98 0.28
C GLU A 127 12.64 6.49 0.19
N ALA A 128 12.26 7.14 -0.92
CA ALA A 128 12.37 8.59 -1.06
C ALA A 128 11.53 9.35 -0.02
N ARG A 129 10.27 8.94 0.18
CA ARG A 129 9.38 9.56 1.19
C ARG A 129 9.87 9.34 2.63
N VAL A 130 10.46 8.19 2.91
CA VAL A 130 11.09 7.92 4.22
C VAL A 130 12.30 8.84 4.41
N GLY A 131 13.16 8.99 3.41
CA GLY A 131 14.31 9.90 3.48
C GLY A 131 13.92 11.38 3.67
N GLU A 132 12.84 11.83 3.04
CA GLU A 132 12.27 13.17 3.27
C GLU A 132 11.75 13.33 4.71
N CYS A 133 11.07 12.31 5.24
CA CYS A 133 10.57 12.30 6.61
C CYS A 133 11.70 12.31 7.64
N GLU A 134 12.74 11.48 7.42
CA GLU A 134 13.94 11.43 8.27
C GLU A 134 14.65 12.78 8.29
N SER A 135 14.81 13.41 7.13
CA SER A 135 15.43 14.74 7.00
C SER A 135 14.64 15.80 7.78
N ALA A 136 13.31 15.85 7.59
CA ALA A 136 12.44 16.76 8.35
C ALA A 136 12.49 16.52 9.87
N MET A 137 12.60 15.26 10.29
CA MET A 137 12.75 14.89 11.70
C MET A 137 14.10 15.34 12.26
N THR A 138 15.20 15.21 11.51
CA THR A 138 16.52 15.70 11.94
C THR A 138 16.56 17.22 12.07
N GLU A 139 15.96 17.97 11.14
CA GLU A 139 15.84 19.43 11.22
C GLU A 139 15.04 19.87 12.44
N THR A 140 13.92 19.19 12.70
CA THR A 140 13.06 19.45 13.86
C THR A 140 13.82 19.18 15.17
N ASN A 141 14.55 18.06 15.24
CA ASN A 141 15.37 17.73 16.41
C ASN A 141 16.49 18.76 16.65
N PHE A 142 17.13 19.25 15.59
CA PHE A 142 18.15 20.29 15.70
C PHE A 142 17.55 21.62 16.22
N ALA A 143 16.36 21.99 15.72
CA ALA A 143 15.66 23.19 16.17
C ALA A 143 15.25 23.08 17.67
N ILE A 144 14.75 21.92 18.10
CA ILE A 144 14.41 21.65 19.50
C ILE A 144 15.65 21.74 20.38
N ALA A 145 16.76 21.10 20.00
CA ALA A 145 18.02 21.16 20.74
C ALA A 145 18.55 22.60 20.85
N SER A 146 18.45 23.39 19.78
CA SER A 146 18.82 24.81 19.79
C SER A 146 17.95 25.63 20.74
N MET A 147 16.64 25.39 20.75
CA MET A 147 15.70 26.05 21.66
C MET A 147 15.96 25.69 23.13
N GLN A 148 16.22 24.41 23.43
CA GLN A 148 16.57 23.95 24.76
C GLN A 148 17.87 24.58 25.27
N SER A 149 18.88 24.72 24.39
CA SER A 149 20.13 25.42 24.70
C SER A 149 19.91 26.91 25.02
N LYS A 150 19.07 27.61 24.24
CA LYS A 150 18.71 29.02 24.51
C LYS A 150 17.94 29.21 25.81
N LEU A 151 17.03 28.30 26.14
CA LEU A 151 16.31 28.30 27.42
C LEU A 151 17.27 28.07 28.59
N SER A 152 18.21 27.13 28.46
CA SER A 152 19.27 26.91 29.46
C SER A 152 20.13 28.15 29.69
N TYR A 153 20.61 28.81 28.63
CA TYR A 153 21.40 30.04 28.74
C TYR A 153 20.63 31.21 29.35
N ALA A 154 19.34 31.37 29.00
CA ALA A 154 18.50 32.43 29.55
C ALA A 154 18.23 32.23 31.06
N SER A 155 18.07 30.98 31.50
CA SER A 155 17.93 30.64 32.93
C SER A 155 19.20 30.92 33.74
N ILE A 156 20.39 30.81 33.13
CA ILE A 156 21.67 31.13 33.79
C ILE A 156 21.91 32.65 33.87
N ALA A 157 21.56 33.40 32.83
CA ALA A 157 21.83 34.84 32.75
C ALA A 157 20.96 35.72 33.66
N MET A 158 19.87 35.19 34.23
CA MET A 158 18.95 35.93 35.11
C MET A 158 19.09 35.63 36.62
N GLN A 159 20.09 34.86 37.04
CA GLN A 159 20.34 34.60 38.47
C GLN A 159 21.20 35.72 39.10
N PRO A 160 20.82 36.29 40.27
CA PRO A 160 21.70 37.19 41.01
C PRO A 160 22.90 36.41 41.55
N ALA A 161 24.10 37.01 41.43
CA ALA A 161 25.37 36.41 41.82
C ALA A 161 25.38 35.97 43.30
N GLY A 162 25.26 34.66 43.52
CA GLY A 162 25.49 33.98 44.79
C GLY A 162 26.41 32.76 44.58
N PRO A 163 27.14 32.31 45.60
CA PRO A 163 28.20 31.32 45.42
C PRO A 163 27.63 29.92 45.14
N ALA A 164 28.26 29.20 44.22
CA ALA A 164 28.00 27.78 43.91
C ALA A 164 28.74 26.85 44.91
N PRO A 165 28.56 25.50 44.96
CA PRO A 165 27.53 24.57 44.43
C PRO A 165 26.99 23.61 45.59
N PRO A 166 26.27 22.47 45.42
CA PRO A 166 26.50 21.32 44.53
C PRO A 166 25.30 20.95 43.62
N GLY A 167 25.58 20.15 42.59
CA GLY A 167 24.63 19.78 41.55
C GLY A 167 23.37 19.08 42.04
N GLN A 168 22.22 19.60 41.61
CA GLN A 168 20.95 18.90 41.51
C GLN A 168 20.10 19.70 40.52
N GLN A 169 19.97 19.22 39.28
CA GLN A 169 19.02 19.78 38.31
C GLN A 169 17.62 19.43 38.79
N ARG A 170 17.06 20.31 39.62
CA ARG A 170 15.73 20.18 40.19
C ARG A 170 14.73 20.51 39.07
N MET A 171 13.85 19.56 38.72
CA MET A 171 12.78 19.78 37.75
C MET A 171 12.00 21.06 38.11
N GLU A 172 11.85 21.96 37.16
CA GLU A 172 11.20 23.26 37.37
C GLU A 172 9.69 23.05 37.64
N ASP A 173 9.09 23.89 38.47
CA ASP A 173 7.70 23.69 38.91
C ASP A 173 6.69 23.75 37.75
N ARG A 174 7.04 24.47 36.67
CA ARG A 174 6.26 24.47 35.42
C ARG A 174 6.27 23.11 34.72
N GLN A 175 7.39 22.39 34.75
CA GLN A 175 7.51 21.06 34.15
C GLN A 175 6.70 20.04 34.97
N LYS A 176 6.72 20.13 36.30
CA LYS A 176 5.87 19.31 37.17
C LYS A 176 4.39 19.56 36.92
N GLU A 177 4.00 20.81 36.73
CA GLU A 177 2.61 21.17 36.46
C GLU A 177 2.13 20.63 35.10
N LEU A 178 3.00 20.68 34.08
CA LEU A 178 2.69 20.11 32.77
C LEU A 178 2.48 18.59 32.83
N LEU A 179 3.30 17.88 33.61
CA LEU A 179 3.17 16.44 33.83
C LEU A 179 1.87 16.12 34.58
N ARG A 180 1.52 16.89 35.61
CA ARG A 180 0.25 16.71 36.35
C ARG A 180 -0.97 16.89 35.46
N GLN A 181 -0.97 17.92 34.61
CA GLN A 181 -2.10 18.19 33.71
C GLN A 181 -2.30 17.12 32.64
N ASN A 182 -1.24 16.39 32.27
CA ASN A 182 -1.29 15.36 31.23
C ASN A 182 -1.20 13.94 31.78
N LEU A 183 -1.18 13.76 33.10
CA LEU A 183 -0.95 12.48 33.76
C LEU A 183 -1.89 11.38 33.25
N VAL A 184 -3.20 11.66 33.18
CA VAL A 184 -4.22 10.69 32.75
C VAL A 184 -4.02 10.22 31.31
N LYS A 185 -3.54 11.10 30.42
CA LYS A 185 -3.25 10.74 29.02
C LYS A 185 -1.96 9.93 28.93
N LEU A 186 -0.95 10.35 29.66
CA LEU A 186 0.35 9.66 29.69
C LEU A 186 0.21 8.24 30.25
N THR A 187 -0.64 8.00 31.25
CA THR A 187 -0.90 6.66 31.79
C THR A 187 -1.71 5.75 30.86
N ALA A 188 -2.41 6.32 29.87
CA ALA A 188 -3.17 5.53 28.90
C ALA A 188 -2.31 5.11 27.70
N ASP A 189 -1.34 5.95 27.33
CA ASP A 189 -0.51 5.78 26.13
C ASP A 189 0.84 5.11 26.40
N LEU A 190 1.30 5.08 27.66
CA LEU A 190 2.60 4.52 28.02
C LEU A 190 2.44 3.29 28.91
N ASP A 191 3.15 2.22 28.56
CA ASP A 191 3.31 1.05 29.42
C ASP A 191 4.31 1.38 30.54
N PRO A 192 3.90 1.30 31.82
CA PRO A 192 4.79 1.53 32.95
C PRO A 192 6.07 0.68 32.92
N ILE A 193 5.99 -0.56 32.41
CA ILE A 193 7.13 -1.50 32.37
C ILE A 193 8.24 -0.94 31.48
N ASP A 194 7.88 -0.45 30.29
CA ASP A 194 8.83 0.11 29.32
C ASP A 194 9.47 1.41 29.85
N ILE A 195 8.73 2.21 30.62
CA ILE A 195 9.25 3.42 31.25
C ILE A 195 10.26 3.06 32.35
N TYR A 196 9.94 2.10 33.22
CA TYR A 196 10.82 1.74 34.33
C TYR A 196 12.16 1.21 33.85
N ASP A 197 12.17 0.40 32.79
CA ASP A 197 13.40 -0.15 32.25
C ASP A 197 14.30 0.95 31.66
N GLN A 198 13.72 1.94 30.97
CA GLN A 198 14.46 3.11 30.47
C GLN A 198 14.98 4.01 31.60
N LEU A 199 14.22 4.17 32.69
CA LEU A 199 14.65 4.98 33.84
C LEU A 199 15.76 4.29 34.66
N ILE A 200 15.75 2.96 34.74
CA ILE A 200 16.82 2.18 35.35
C ILE A 200 18.08 2.23 34.48
N GLU A 201 17.94 2.08 33.16
CA GLU A 201 19.07 2.21 32.21
C GLU A 201 19.69 3.61 32.26
N GLY A 202 18.87 4.64 32.51
CA GLY A 202 19.31 6.03 32.69
C GLY A 202 19.89 6.38 34.07
N ASP A 203 20.03 5.40 34.98
CA ASP A 203 20.49 5.59 36.37
C ASP A 203 19.64 6.61 37.17
N VAL A 204 18.36 6.75 36.79
CA VAL A 204 17.38 7.63 37.44
C VAL A 204 16.58 6.87 38.51
N PHE A 205 16.37 5.57 38.30
CA PHE A 205 15.71 4.65 39.23
C PHE A 205 16.56 3.43 39.53
N THR A 206 16.36 2.86 40.71
CA THR A 206 16.89 1.55 41.07
C THR A 206 15.82 0.46 40.93
N PHE A 207 16.25 -0.80 40.84
CA PHE A 207 15.32 -1.94 40.88
C PHE A 207 14.50 -1.99 42.18
N GLU A 208 15.06 -1.47 43.28
CA GLU A 208 14.39 -1.38 44.58
C GLU A 208 13.27 -0.31 44.58
N ASP A 209 13.45 0.77 43.81
CA ASP A 209 12.39 1.78 43.62
C ASP A 209 11.22 1.23 42.81
N LYS A 210 11.50 0.40 41.79
CA LYS A 210 10.47 -0.30 41.00
C LYS A 210 9.64 -1.25 41.87
N GLU A 211 10.31 -2.08 42.67
CA GLU A 211 9.66 -3.04 43.58
C GLU A 211 8.79 -2.33 44.63
N ARG A 212 9.19 -1.16 45.12
CA ARG A 212 8.39 -0.37 46.07
C ARG A 212 7.13 0.22 45.46
N ILE A 213 7.17 0.64 44.19
CA ILE A 213 6.02 1.23 43.48
C ILE A 213 5.02 0.14 43.07
N ASP A 214 5.48 -1.06 42.71
CA ASP A 214 4.61 -2.20 42.35
C ASP A 214 3.87 -2.81 43.57
N HIS A 215 4.27 -2.46 44.80
CA HIS A 215 3.72 -2.98 46.05
C HIS A 215 2.86 -1.98 46.86
N GLU A 216 2.62 -0.76 46.35
CA GLU A 216 1.63 0.21 46.88
C GLU A 216 0.29 0.17 46.13
#